data_AF-A0A1G7U7I1-F1
#
_entry.id   AF-A0A1G7U7I1-F1
#
_cell.length_a   1.000
_cell.length_b   1.000
_cell.length_c   1.000
_cell.angle_alpha   90.00
_cell.angle_beta   90.00
_cell.angle_gamma   90.00
#
_symmetry.space_group_name_H-M   'P 1'
#
loop_
_entity.id
_entity.type
_entity.pdbx_description
1 polymer ?
#
loop_
_entity_poly.entity_id
_entity_poly.type
_entity_poly.pdbx_seq_one_letter_code
_entity_poly.pdbx_strand_id
1 'polypeptide(L)'
;MTTKSPSSVLSDAKRSSLNARLAMLRNAVSAERSRASCLRRWSEFVRERDGFRCVDCHSQERLSAHHICRKTFLGAAQFDTGNGITLCRTCHREAHAGFNGRPDMSLPVDAQGGEKLASMERLYSILLDDAIERGRMCEEYYFLSDEVLGFLKVLQGFDPKTYFPGSRLERAYLILAEPELQMRQAIAGANGFSFGDQPLLPGGVMIVFDDEKDRSQSSILQARWGRL
;
A
#
# COMPACT_ATOMS: atom_id res chain seq x y z
N MET A 1 -10.29 32.40 -23.74
CA MET A 1 -9.69 31.06 -23.62
C MET A 1 -10.38 30.33 -22.48
N THR A 2 -11.26 29.39 -22.80
CA THR A 2 -12.09 28.66 -21.85
C THR A 2 -11.24 27.63 -21.11
N THR A 3 -10.95 27.88 -19.83
CA THR A 3 -10.34 26.92 -18.92
C THR A 3 -11.39 25.83 -18.60
N LYS A 4 -11.34 24.70 -19.31
CA LYS A 4 -12.09 23.50 -18.88
C LYS A 4 -11.39 22.95 -17.64
N SER A 5 -12.06 23.05 -16.49
CA SER A 5 -11.72 22.30 -15.29
C SER A 5 -11.62 20.80 -15.61
N PRO A 6 -10.62 20.06 -15.11
CA PRO A 6 -10.52 18.63 -15.39
C PRO A 6 -11.73 17.93 -14.78
N SER A 7 -12.41 17.09 -15.55
CA SER A 7 -13.51 16.25 -15.09
C SER A 7 -13.01 15.20 -14.10
N SER A 8 -12.85 15.57 -12.84
CA SER A 8 -12.32 14.74 -11.75
C SER A 8 -13.35 13.78 -11.14
N VAL A 9 -14.62 13.85 -11.58
CA VAL A 9 -15.71 13.05 -11.00
C VAL A 9 -16.05 11.89 -11.94
N LEU A 10 -16.05 10.67 -11.39
CA LEU A 10 -16.52 9.47 -12.07
C LEU A 10 -17.98 9.67 -12.53
N SER A 11 -18.28 9.42 -13.80
CA SER A 11 -19.67 9.42 -14.25
C SER A 11 -20.46 8.30 -13.57
N ASP A 12 -21.75 8.54 -13.33
CA ASP A 12 -22.63 7.58 -12.64
C ASP A 12 -22.65 6.22 -13.32
N ALA A 13 -22.62 6.20 -14.66
CA ALA A 13 -22.54 4.96 -15.44
C ALA A 13 -21.27 4.15 -15.14
N LYS A 14 -20.10 4.82 -15.04
CA LYS A 14 -18.83 4.15 -14.70
C LYS A 14 -18.85 3.63 -13.27
N ARG A 15 -19.45 4.38 -12.34
CA ARG A 15 -19.55 3.98 -10.93
C ARG A 15 -20.48 2.77 -10.77
N SER A 16 -21.60 2.77 -11.48
CA SER A 16 -22.53 1.64 -11.54
C SER A 16 -21.85 0.37 -12.09
N SER A 17 -21.08 0.50 -13.16
CA SER A 17 -20.35 -0.63 -13.75
C SER A 17 -19.31 -1.21 -12.77
N LEU A 18 -18.54 -0.35 -12.12
CA LEU A 18 -17.54 -0.76 -11.14
C LEU A 18 -18.17 -1.45 -9.92
N ASN A 19 -19.29 -0.91 -9.42
CA ASN A 19 -20.07 -1.53 -8.34
C ASN A 19 -20.60 -2.90 -8.73
N ALA A 20 -21.06 -3.08 -9.98
CA ALA A 20 -21.50 -4.37 -10.47
C ALA A 20 -20.35 -5.40 -10.48
N ARG A 21 -19.16 -5.01 -10.96
CA ARG A 21 -17.96 -5.87 -10.90
C ARG A 21 -17.57 -6.26 -9.48
N LEU A 22 -17.61 -5.29 -8.56
CA LEU A 22 -17.32 -5.54 -7.16
C LEU A 22 -18.32 -6.52 -6.53
N ALA A 23 -19.61 -6.34 -6.78
CA ALA A 23 -20.64 -7.25 -6.31
C ALA A 23 -20.44 -8.66 -6.89
N MET A 24 -20.10 -8.78 -8.18
CA MET A 24 -19.79 -10.06 -8.82
C MET A 24 -18.58 -10.76 -8.20
N LEU A 25 -17.54 -10.02 -7.84
CA LEU A 25 -16.38 -10.55 -7.12
C LEU A 25 -16.80 -11.04 -5.73
N ARG A 26 -17.45 -10.19 -4.93
CA ARG A 26 -17.89 -10.53 -3.57
C ARG A 26 -18.78 -11.77 -3.56
N ASN A 27 -19.76 -11.84 -4.45
CA ASN A 27 -20.65 -13.00 -4.57
C ASN A 27 -19.91 -14.28 -4.98
N ALA A 28 -18.87 -14.19 -5.82
CA ALA A 28 -18.09 -15.35 -6.20
C ALA A 28 -17.22 -15.87 -5.06
N VAL A 29 -16.64 -14.96 -4.27
CA VAL A 29 -15.85 -15.31 -3.07
C VAL A 29 -16.75 -15.89 -1.98
N SER A 30 -17.90 -15.26 -1.69
CA SER A 30 -18.83 -15.73 -0.66
C SER A 30 -19.49 -17.06 -1.01
N ALA A 31 -19.70 -17.33 -2.30
CA ALA A 31 -20.21 -18.61 -2.79
C ALA A 31 -19.10 -19.66 -3.01
N GLU A 32 -17.89 -19.41 -2.51
CA GLU A 32 -16.74 -20.32 -2.56
C GLU A 32 -16.49 -20.92 -3.96
N ARG A 33 -16.64 -20.08 -4.99
CA ARG A 33 -16.39 -20.51 -6.38
C ARG A 33 -14.91 -20.87 -6.53
N SER A 34 -14.60 -21.62 -7.60
CA SER A 34 -13.23 -22.02 -7.88
C SER A 34 -12.26 -20.84 -7.86
N ARG A 35 -11.06 -21.06 -7.32
CA ARG A 35 -10.02 -20.02 -7.19
C ARG A 35 -9.78 -19.27 -8.51
N ALA A 36 -9.75 -19.99 -9.64
CA ALA A 36 -9.60 -19.42 -10.97
C ALA A 36 -10.73 -18.45 -11.34
N SER A 37 -11.97 -18.77 -10.98
CA SER A 37 -13.13 -17.91 -11.21
C SER A 37 -13.03 -16.61 -10.40
N CYS A 38 -12.68 -16.70 -9.12
CA CYS A 38 -12.52 -15.54 -8.25
C CYS A 38 -11.35 -14.65 -8.71
N LEU A 39 -10.20 -15.24 -9.08
CA LEU A 39 -9.05 -14.49 -9.61
C LEU A 39 -9.37 -13.77 -10.92
N ARG A 40 -10.15 -14.40 -11.80
CA ARG A 40 -10.59 -13.76 -13.05
C ARG A 40 -11.46 -12.53 -12.76
N ARG A 41 -12.45 -12.66 -11.87
CA ARG A 41 -13.34 -11.56 -11.48
C ARG A 41 -12.59 -10.43 -10.77
N TRP A 42 -11.65 -10.79 -9.90
CA TRP A 42 -10.77 -9.84 -9.23
C TRP A 42 -9.93 -9.06 -10.25
N SER A 43 -9.32 -9.74 -11.22
CA SER A 43 -8.53 -9.10 -12.28
C SER A 43 -9.38 -8.21 -13.20
N GLU A 44 -10.61 -8.61 -13.51
CA GLU A 44 -11.58 -7.78 -14.23
C GLU A 44 -11.92 -6.51 -13.44
N PHE A 45 -12.22 -6.65 -12.14
CA PHE A 45 -12.51 -5.52 -11.25
C PHE A 45 -11.34 -4.54 -11.16
N VAL A 46 -10.11 -5.03 -10.89
CA VAL A 46 -8.91 -4.20 -10.75
C VAL A 46 -8.64 -3.41 -12.04
N ARG A 47 -8.70 -4.07 -13.21
CA ARG A 47 -8.51 -3.39 -14.50
C ARG A 47 -9.56 -2.33 -14.78
N GLU A 48 -10.82 -2.58 -14.42
CA GLU A 48 -11.89 -1.61 -14.60
C GLU A 48 -11.76 -0.42 -13.64
N ARG A 49 -11.43 -0.66 -12.36
CA ARG A 49 -11.13 0.37 -11.36
C ARG A 49 -10.01 1.29 -11.84
N ASP A 50 -8.95 0.70 -12.38
CA ASP A 50 -7.78 1.42 -12.87
C ASP A 50 -8.05 2.10 -14.23
N GLY A 51 -9.22 1.85 -14.83
CA GLY A 51 -9.68 2.47 -16.07
C GLY A 51 -9.00 1.90 -17.32
N PHE A 52 -8.70 0.60 -17.31
CA PHE A 52 -8.07 -0.14 -18.39
C PHE A 52 -6.78 0.53 -18.88
N ARG A 53 -5.93 0.93 -17.93
CA ARG A 53 -4.58 1.45 -18.20
C ARG A 53 -3.62 1.00 -17.13
N CYS A 54 -2.35 0.94 -17.48
CA CYS A 54 -1.26 0.80 -16.53
C CYS A 54 -1.30 1.98 -15.54
N VAL A 55 -1.33 1.70 -14.25
CA VAL A 55 -1.31 2.77 -13.24
C VAL A 55 0.04 3.47 -13.22
N ASP A 56 1.12 2.74 -13.52
CA ASP A 56 2.50 3.26 -13.52
C ASP A 56 2.82 4.14 -14.75
N CYS A 57 2.63 3.61 -15.97
CA CYS A 57 3.02 4.30 -17.21
C CYS A 57 1.87 4.72 -18.11
N HIS A 58 0.62 4.50 -17.69
CA HIS A 58 -0.61 4.83 -18.43
C HIS A 58 -0.82 4.17 -19.79
N SER A 59 0.05 3.26 -20.21
CA SER A 59 -0.16 2.41 -21.39
C SER A 59 -1.49 1.67 -21.30
N GLN A 60 -2.18 1.50 -22.42
CA GLN A 60 -3.42 0.71 -22.53
C GLN A 60 -3.17 -0.69 -23.13
N GLU A 61 -1.91 -1.03 -23.38
CA GLU A 61 -1.51 -2.24 -24.09
C GLU A 61 -1.14 -3.38 -23.13
N ARG A 62 -1.59 -4.60 -23.45
CA ARG A 62 -1.21 -5.85 -22.77
C ARG A 62 -1.29 -5.75 -21.24
N LEU A 63 -2.46 -5.36 -20.75
CA LEU A 63 -2.72 -5.09 -19.34
C LEU A 63 -3.00 -6.36 -18.54
N SER A 64 -2.53 -6.38 -17.31
CA SER A 64 -2.83 -7.44 -16.33
C SER A 64 -2.91 -6.87 -14.93
N ALA A 65 -3.79 -7.43 -14.10
CA ALA A 65 -3.79 -7.14 -12.68
C ALA A 65 -2.61 -7.86 -12.02
N HIS A 66 -1.79 -7.09 -11.31
CA HIS A 66 -0.67 -7.52 -10.51
C HIS A 66 -1.06 -7.51 -9.03
N HIS A 67 -0.62 -8.52 -8.29
CA HIS A 67 -0.77 -8.56 -6.83
C HIS A 67 0.37 -7.79 -6.19
N ILE A 68 0.07 -6.76 -5.40
CA ILE A 68 1.11 -5.93 -4.76
C ILE A 68 1.83 -6.74 -3.68
N CYS A 69 1.07 -7.30 -2.73
CA CYS A 69 1.56 -8.29 -1.76
C CYS A 69 1.42 -9.70 -2.36
N ARG A 70 2.51 -10.47 -2.35
CA ARG A 70 2.56 -11.79 -2.98
C ARG A 70 1.63 -12.78 -2.28
N LYS A 71 0.91 -13.57 -3.09
CA LYS A 71 -0.03 -14.63 -2.65
C LYS A 71 0.64 -15.75 -1.84
N THR A 72 1.94 -15.92 -1.98
CA THR A 72 2.70 -16.98 -1.30
C THR A 72 2.78 -16.76 0.20
N PHE A 73 2.66 -15.51 0.66
CA PHE A 73 2.73 -15.16 2.07
C PHE A 73 1.36 -14.87 2.67
N LEU A 74 0.42 -14.33 1.88
CA LEU A 74 -0.94 -14.09 2.32
C LEU A 74 -1.98 -14.63 1.34
N GLY A 75 -2.34 -15.90 1.51
CA GLY A 75 -3.37 -16.56 0.69
C GLY A 75 -4.74 -15.90 0.82
N ALA A 76 -5.07 -15.36 2.00
CA ALA A 76 -6.34 -14.70 2.29
C ALA A 76 -6.53 -13.39 1.49
N ALA A 77 -5.46 -12.62 1.27
CA ALA A 77 -5.50 -11.33 0.59
C ALA A 77 -5.54 -11.39 -0.94
N GLN A 78 -5.59 -12.59 -1.53
CA GLN A 78 -5.51 -12.74 -2.99
C GLN A 78 -6.71 -12.11 -3.73
N PHE A 79 -7.80 -11.81 -3.02
CA PHE A 79 -9.02 -11.18 -3.54
C PHE A 79 -9.26 -9.78 -2.97
N ASP A 80 -8.40 -9.29 -2.09
CA ASP A 80 -8.47 -7.92 -1.58
C ASP A 80 -8.32 -6.95 -2.75
N THR A 81 -9.26 -6.00 -2.86
CA THR A 81 -9.32 -5.08 -4.00
C THR A 81 -8.16 -4.10 -3.99
N GLY A 82 -7.73 -3.66 -2.80
CA GLY A 82 -6.54 -2.84 -2.58
C GLY A 82 -5.21 -3.56 -2.82
N ASN A 83 -5.20 -4.90 -2.84
CA ASN A 83 -4.00 -5.70 -3.09
C ASN A 83 -3.74 -5.93 -4.59
N GLY A 84 -4.40 -5.17 -5.46
CA GLY A 84 -4.31 -5.28 -6.91
C GLY A 84 -3.97 -3.96 -7.56
N ILE A 85 -3.15 -4.00 -8.60
CA ILE A 85 -2.83 -2.85 -9.46
C ILE A 85 -2.71 -3.29 -10.91
N THR A 86 -3.24 -2.51 -11.85
CA THR A 86 -3.14 -2.80 -13.27
C THR A 86 -1.81 -2.32 -13.82
N LEU A 87 -1.04 -3.23 -14.42
CA LEU A 87 0.23 -2.95 -15.06
C LEU A 87 0.22 -3.43 -16.52
N CYS A 88 0.95 -2.74 -17.39
CA CYS A 88 1.26 -3.24 -18.73
C CYS A 88 2.33 -4.35 -18.64
N ARG A 89 2.53 -5.12 -19.72
CA ARG A 89 3.52 -6.19 -19.77
C ARG A 89 4.93 -5.76 -19.30
N THR A 90 5.37 -4.54 -19.65
CA THR A 90 6.70 -4.04 -19.30
C THR A 90 6.82 -3.76 -17.80
N CYS A 91 5.98 -2.88 -17.26
CA CYS A 91 5.94 -2.58 -15.82
C CYS A 91 5.66 -3.84 -14.98
N HIS A 92 4.81 -4.74 -15.47
CA HIS A 92 4.51 -5.99 -14.77
C HIS A 92 5.74 -6.90 -14.66
N ARG A 93 6.55 -6.99 -15.73
CA ARG A 93 7.81 -7.73 -15.72
C ARG A 93 8.83 -7.08 -14.77
N GLU A 94 8.87 -5.75 -14.73
CA GLU A 94 9.76 -4.98 -13.85
C GLU A 94 9.42 -5.16 -12.37
N ALA A 95 8.13 -5.17 -12.01
CA ALA A 95 7.68 -5.52 -10.66
C ALA A 95 8.18 -6.94 -10.25
N HIS A 96 8.28 -7.83 -11.23
CA HIS A 96 8.88 -9.15 -11.09
C HIS A 96 10.39 -9.21 -11.34
N ALA A 97 11.12 -8.13 -11.59
CA ALA A 97 12.57 -8.22 -11.85
C ALA A 97 13.37 -8.60 -10.60
N GLY A 98 14.18 -9.66 -10.64
CA GLY A 98 14.88 -10.22 -9.47
C GLY A 98 14.26 -11.53 -8.99
N PHE A 99 14.34 -11.84 -7.69
CA PHE A 99 13.84 -13.10 -7.15
C PHE A 99 12.30 -13.17 -7.15
N ASN A 100 11.77 -14.19 -7.80
CA ASN A 100 10.32 -14.49 -7.88
C ASN A 100 9.97 -15.90 -7.38
N GLY A 101 10.93 -16.60 -6.77
CA GLY A 101 10.71 -17.92 -6.20
C GLY A 101 9.88 -17.86 -4.93
N ARG A 102 9.51 -19.04 -4.42
CA ARG A 102 9.15 -19.17 -3.00
C ARG A 102 10.45 -19.01 -2.21
N PRO A 103 10.51 -18.11 -1.21
CA PRO A 103 11.71 -18.01 -0.41
C PRO A 103 11.93 -19.31 0.36
N ASP A 104 13.19 -19.61 0.58
CA ASP A 104 13.62 -20.61 1.54
C ASP A 104 13.48 -20.03 2.95
N MET A 105 12.51 -20.53 3.70
CA MET A 105 12.23 -20.09 5.07
C MET A 105 13.36 -20.43 6.05
N SER A 106 14.37 -21.20 5.63
CA SER A 106 15.57 -21.51 6.42
C SER A 106 16.68 -20.46 6.29
N LEU A 107 16.56 -19.54 5.33
CA LEU A 107 17.52 -18.46 5.12
C LEU A 107 17.04 -17.16 5.75
N PRO A 108 17.95 -16.20 6.06
CA PRO A 108 17.57 -14.84 6.41
C PRO A 108 16.62 -14.22 5.38
N VAL A 109 15.68 -13.40 5.85
CA VAL A 109 14.58 -12.81 5.04
C VAL A 109 15.09 -12.09 3.79
N ASP A 110 16.29 -11.53 3.84
CA ASP A 110 16.97 -10.79 2.77
C ASP A 110 17.87 -11.65 1.87
N ALA A 111 18.24 -12.87 2.28
CA ALA A 111 19.28 -13.68 1.63
C ALA A 111 18.96 -14.09 0.20
N GLN A 112 17.66 -14.18 -0.15
CA GLN A 112 17.21 -14.52 -1.51
C GLN A 112 16.59 -13.33 -2.24
N GLY A 113 16.75 -12.11 -1.71
CA GLY A 113 16.06 -10.92 -2.23
C GLY A 113 14.57 -10.99 -1.95
N GLY A 114 14.23 -11.14 -0.66
CA GLY A 114 12.92 -11.46 -0.07
C GLY A 114 11.71 -10.67 -0.56
N GLU A 115 10.85 -10.23 0.35
CA GLU A 115 9.78 -9.32 -0.05
C GLU A 115 10.39 -8.00 -0.52
N LYS A 116 10.06 -7.55 -1.72
CA LYS A 116 10.58 -6.28 -2.25
C LYS A 116 9.79 -5.15 -1.60
N LEU A 117 10.07 -4.84 -0.34
CA LEU A 117 9.38 -3.81 0.43
C LEU A 117 9.33 -2.49 -0.36
N ALA A 118 10.45 -2.08 -0.96
CA ALA A 118 10.53 -0.90 -1.83
C ALA A 118 9.63 -1.01 -3.09
N SER A 119 9.46 -2.20 -3.67
CA SER A 119 8.52 -2.38 -4.77
C SER A 119 7.07 -2.31 -4.30
N MET A 120 6.74 -2.85 -3.13
CA MET A 120 5.39 -2.76 -2.58
C MET A 120 5.05 -1.32 -2.21
N GLU A 121 5.97 -0.64 -1.53
CA GLU A 121 5.89 0.79 -1.17
C GLU A 121 5.57 1.63 -2.41
N ARG A 122 6.39 1.54 -3.46
CA ARG A 122 6.16 2.23 -4.73
C ARG A 122 4.78 1.92 -5.31
N LEU A 123 4.40 0.64 -5.37
CA LEU A 123 3.13 0.24 -6.00
C LEU A 123 1.91 0.74 -5.22
N TYR A 124 1.98 0.74 -3.87
CA TYR A 124 0.94 1.34 -3.05
C TYR A 124 0.93 2.87 -3.17
N SER A 125 2.09 3.53 -3.25
CA SER A 125 2.20 4.96 -3.49
C SER A 125 1.52 5.37 -4.80
N ILE A 126 1.91 4.78 -5.92
CA ILE A 126 1.33 5.16 -7.23
C ILE A 126 -0.16 4.80 -7.33
N LEU A 127 -0.61 3.75 -6.62
CA LEU A 127 -2.02 3.39 -6.58
C LEU A 127 -2.83 4.41 -5.77
N LEU A 128 -2.29 4.86 -4.65
CA LEU A 128 -2.88 5.89 -3.81
C LEU A 128 -2.97 7.23 -4.56
N ASP A 129 -1.88 7.64 -5.22
CA ASP A 129 -1.84 8.86 -6.03
C ASP A 129 -2.88 8.81 -7.16
N ASP A 130 -2.95 7.69 -7.92
CA ASP A 130 -3.96 7.49 -8.97
C ASP A 130 -5.39 7.58 -8.41
N ALA A 131 -5.64 7.01 -7.22
CA ALA A 131 -6.94 7.04 -6.58
C ALA A 131 -7.35 8.47 -6.18
N ILE A 132 -6.42 9.25 -5.65
CA ILE A 132 -6.63 10.64 -5.22
C ILE A 132 -6.85 11.54 -6.44
N GLU A 133 -5.93 11.51 -7.41
CA GLU A 133 -5.96 12.37 -8.61
C GLU A 133 -7.25 12.21 -9.41
N ARG A 134 -7.81 11.00 -9.42
CA ARG A 134 -9.01 10.67 -10.19
C ARG A 134 -10.30 10.77 -9.37
N GLY A 135 -10.22 11.21 -8.11
CA GLY A 135 -11.36 11.32 -7.21
C GLY A 135 -12.05 9.97 -6.96
N ARG A 136 -11.28 8.89 -6.87
CA ARG A 136 -11.77 7.49 -6.78
C ARG A 136 -11.58 6.85 -5.43
N MET A 137 -10.91 7.54 -4.50
CA MET A 137 -10.62 6.98 -3.18
C MET A 137 -11.92 6.55 -2.49
N CYS A 138 -12.05 5.24 -2.29
CA CYS A 138 -13.20 4.58 -1.72
C CYS A 138 -12.74 3.28 -1.06
N GLU A 139 -13.08 3.08 0.21
CA GLU A 139 -12.68 1.90 1.00
C GLU A 139 -13.02 0.58 0.31
N GLU A 140 -14.17 0.52 -0.38
CA GLU A 140 -14.60 -0.70 -1.04
C GLU A 140 -13.75 -1.06 -2.27
N TYR A 141 -13.25 -0.05 -2.98
CA TYR A 141 -12.46 -0.23 -4.21
C TYR A 141 -10.98 -0.53 -3.95
N TYR A 142 -10.52 -0.18 -2.75
CA TYR A 142 -9.13 -0.32 -2.32
C TYR A 142 -9.04 -1.06 -0.98
N PHE A 143 -9.96 -1.99 -0.74
CA PHE A 143 -10.04 -2.74 0.50
C PHE A 143 -8.83 -3.66 0.66
N LEU A 144 -8.19 -3.60 1.83
CA LEU A 144 -7.14 -4.52 2.28
C LEU A 144 -7.60 -5.14 3.60
N SER A 145 -7.48 -6.44 3.83
CA SER A 145 -7.87 -7.07 5.09
C SER A 145 -6.96 -6.66 6.27
N ASP A 146 -7.44 -6.84 7.51
CA ASP A 146 -6.62 -6.55 8.72
C ASP A 146 -5.41 -7.48 8.78
N GLU A 147 -5.52 -8.67 8.22
CA GLU A 147 -4.41 -9.61 8.06
C GLU A 147 -3.29 -9.04 7.19
N VAL A 148 -3.62 -8.37 6.07
CA VAL A 148 -2.60 -7.68 5.23
C VAL A 148 -1.94 -6.58 6.03
N LEU A 149 -2.72 -5.70 6.65
CA LEU A 149 -2.16 -4.57 7.38
C LEU A 149 -1.31 -5.03 8.56
N GLY A 150 -1.74 -6.08 9.27
CA GLY A 150 -0.96 -6.71 10.35
C GLY A 150 0.35 -7.31 9.83
N PHE A 151 0.31 -8.01 8.69
CA PHE A 151 1.50 -8.57 8.06
C PHE A 151 2.51 -7.48 7.67
N LEU A 152 2.07 -6.39 7.04
CA LEU A 152 2.96 -5.28 6.68
C LEU A 152 3.62 -4.64 7.91
N LYS A 153 2.89 -4.50 9.02
CA LYS A 153 3.44 -3.97 10.29
C LYS A 153 4.53 -4.88 10.84
N VAL A 154 4.27 -6.18 10.90
CA VAL A 154 5.23 -7.18 11.38
C VAL A 154 6.49 -7.19 10.52
N LEU A 155 6.34 -7.10 9.19
CA LEU A 155 7.48 -6.99 8.28
C LEU A 155 8.37 -5.78 8.58
N GLN A 156 7.79 -4.67 8.99
CA GLN A 156 8.51 -3.43 9.34
C GLN A 156 8.95 -3.38 10.81
N GLY A 157 8.71 -4.44 11.58
CA GLY A 157 9.09 -4.57 12.98
C GLY A 157 8.12 -3.91 13.97
N PHE A 158 6.94 -3.47 13.54
CA PHE A 158 5.92 -2.89 14.43
C PHE A 158 5.02 -3.96 15.07
N ASP A 159 4.47 -3.64 16.25
CA ASP A 159 3.38 -4.42 16.83
C ASP A 159 2.14 -4.39 15.91
N PRO A 160 1.44 -5.52 15.66
CA PRO A 160 0.23 -5.54 14.85
C PRO A 160 -0.86 -4.55 15.29
N LYS A 161 -0.89 -4.18 16.57
CA LYS A 161 -1.82 -3.23 17.19
C LYS A 161 -1.40 -1.77 17.01
N THR A 162 -0.18 -1.49 16.54
CA THR A 162 0.28 -0.12 16.27
C THR A 162 -0.68 0.58 15.33
N TYR A 163 -1.08 1.80 15.69
CA TYR A 163 -2.05 2.57 14.91
C TYR A 163 -1.35 3.32 13.78
N PHE A 164 -1.95 3.26 12.59
CA PHE A 164 -1.61 4.11 11.45
C PHE A 164 -2.89 4.83 11.00
N PRO A 165 -2.81 6.14 10.73
CA PRO A 165 -3.99 6.93 10.34
C PRO A 165 -4.39 6.66 8.88
N GLY A 166 -5.54 7.20 8.49
CA GLY A 166 -6.03 7.16 7.12
C GLY A 166 -6.85 5.91 6.77
N SER A 167 -7.20 5.85 5.49
CA SER A 167 -7.81 4.73 4.79
C SER A 167 -6.93 3.48 4.81
N ARG A 168 -7.50 2.33 4.47
CA ARG A 168 -6.75 1.06 4.48
C ARG A 168 -5.62 1.07 3.46
N LEU A 169 -5.81 1.72 2.32
CA LEU A 169 -4.78 1.92 1.30
C LEU A 169 -3.66 2.85 1.78
N GLU A 170 -4.01 4.00 2.38
CA GLU A 170 -3.04 4.93 2.96
C GLU A 170 -2.20 4.26 4.04
N ARG A 171 -2.82 3.46 4.92
CA ARG A 171 -2.08 2.71 5.96
C ARG A 171 -1.05 1.77 5.36
N ALA A 172 -1.40 1.04 4.29
CA ALA A 172 -0.45 0.13 3.65
C ALA A 172 0.77 0.86 3.10
N TYR A 173 0.55 2.01 2.43
CA TYR A 173 1.62 2.90 2.00
C TYR A 173 2.46 3.41 3.18
N LEU A 174 1.81 3.99 4.20
CA LEU A 174 2.48 4.58 5.36
C LEU A 174 3.33 3.55 6.11
N ILE A 175 2.82 2.34 6.34
CA ILE A 175 3.57 1.27 6.99
C ILE A 175 4.85 0.98 6.20
N LEU A 176 4.76 0.89 4.87
CA LEU A 176 5.88 0.55 4.00
C LEU A 176 6.86 1.71 3.75
N ALA A 177 6.40 2.96 3.89
CA ALA A 177 7.22 4.16 3.77
C ALA A 177 8.04 4.44 5.05
N GLU A 178 7.65 3.89 6.20
CA GLU A 178 8.43 3.99 7.43
C GLU A 178 9.75 3.21 7.30
N PRO A 179 10.87 3.75 7.79
CA PRO A 179 12.08 2.97 8.00
C PRO A 179 11.79 1.81 8.97
N GLU A 180 12.39 0.65 8.73
CA GLU A 180 12.30 -0.50 9.63
C GLU A 180 12.63 -0.08 11.07
N LEU A 181 11.78 -0.48 12.02
CA LEU A 181 11.82 0.02 13.39
C LEU A 181 13.20 -0.17 14.05
N GLN A 182 13.82 -1.33 13.82
CA GLN A 182 15.12 -1.69 14.37
C GLN A 182 16.25 -0.83 13.80
N MET A 183 16.24 -0.60 12.49
CA MET A 183 17.20 0.29 11.83
C MET A 183 17.07 1.72 12.35
N ARG A 184 15.83 2.20 12.49
CA ARG A 184 15.53 3.52 13.06
C ARG A 184 16.08 3.66 14.48
N GLN A 185 15.82 2.67 15.35
CA GLN A 185 16.32 2.66 16.73
C GLN A 185 17.85 2.60 16.78
N ALA A 186 18.48 1.79 15.93
CA ALA A 186 19.94 1.69 15.87
C ALA A 186 20.60 3.00 15.44
N ILE A 187 20.08 3.66 14.40
CA ILE A 187 20.58 4.97 13.94
C ILE A 187 20.37 6.04 15.01
N ALA A 188 19.20 6.06 15.66
CA ALA A 188 18.92 7.02 16.72
C ALA A 188 19.89 6.86 17.89
N GLY A 189 20.03 5.63 18.40
CA GLY A 189 20.93 5.34 19.51
C GLY A 189 22.39 5.66 19.20
N ALA A 190 22.85 5.36 17.98
CA ALA A 190 24.20 5.72 17.52
C ALA A 190 24.46 7.23 17.48
N ASN A 191 23.40 8.05 17.35
CA ASN A 191 23.46 9.51 17.32
C ASN A 191 22.99 10.16 18.64
N GLY A 192 22.78 9.38 19.70
CA GLY A 192 22.36 9.89 21.01
C GLY A 192 20.89 10.31 21.09
N PHE A 193 20.04 9.82 20.18
CA PHE A 193 18.59 10.04 20.19
C PHE A 193 17.85 8.78 20.61
N SER A 194 16.69 8.96 21.25
CA SER A 194 15.71 7.90 21.47
C SER A 194 14.41 8.24 20.76
N PHE A 195 13.91 7.30 19.95
CA PHE A 195 12.56 7.37 19.39
C PHE A 195 11.68 6.34 20.10
N GLY A 196 10.45 6.73 20.44
CA GLY A 196 9.44 5.78 20.93
C GLY A 196 8.91 4.89 19.80
N ASP A 197 8.21 3.82 20.13
CA ASP A 197 7.75 2.79 19.17
C ASP A 197 6.64 3.24 18.20
N GLN A 198 6.26 4.52 18.24
CA GLN A 198 5.28 5.10 17.34
C GLN A 198 5.89 5.38 15.96
N PRO A 199 5.10 5.24 14.87
CA PRO A 199 5.52 5.59 13.52
C PRO A 199 5.80 7.09 13.39
N LEU A 200 6.74 7.45 12.52
CA LEU A 200 7.18 8.83 12.36
C LEU A 200 6.25 9.69 11.51
N LEU A 201 5.33 9.08 10.74
CA LEU A 201 4.24 9.63 9.92
C LEU A 201 4.58 10.93 9.13
N PRO A 202 4.27 11.02 7.82
CA PRO A 202 4.46 12.26 7.07
C PRO A 202 3.69 13.42 7.73
N GLY A 203 4.42 14.39 8.32
CA GLY A 203 3.81 15.52 9.03
C GLY A 203 4.47 15.93 10.35
N GLY A 204 5.40 15.15 10.90
CA GLY A 204 6.26 15.62 12.00
C GLY A 204 6.83 14.51 12.89
N VAL A 205 8.08 14.69 13.32
CA VAL A 205 8.78 13.79 14.24
C VAL A 205 8.77 14.38 15.65
N MET A 206 8.40 13.58 16.65
CA MET A 206 8.60 13.91 18.06
C MET A 206 9.95 13.34 18.51
N ILE A 207 10.91 14.21 18.78
CA ILE A 207 12.22 13.87 19.36
C ILE A 207 12.15 14.13 20.86
N VAL A 208 12.47 13.12 21.68
CA VAL A 208 12.60 13.27 23.13
C VAL A 208 14.09 13.34 23.45
N PHE A 209 14.50 14.41 24.12
CA PHE A 209 15.84 14.53 24.68
C PHE A 209 15.80 14.02 26.12
N ASP A 210 16.56 12.97 26.43
CA ASP A 210 16.80 12.56 27.81
C ASP A 210 17.82 13.52 28.42
N ASP A 211 17.35 14.65 28.94
CA ASP A 211 18.16 15.46 29.83
C ASP A 211 18.07 14.85 31.23
N GLU A 212 19.13 14.17 31.68
CA GLU A 212 19.24 13.64 33.07
C GLU A 212 19.16 14.74 34.14
N LYS A 213 18.94 16.01 33.76
CA LYS A 213 18.92 17.16 34.69
C LYS A 213 17.67 18.03 34.71
N ASP A 214 16.66 17.84 33.88
CA ASP A 214 15.43 18.63 34.06
C ASP A 214 14.16 17.93 33.58
N ARG A 215 13.41 17.40 34.55
CA ARG A 215 12.17 16.65 34.36
C ARG A 215 10.96 17.55 34.09
N SER A 216 11.16 18.71 33.46
CA SER A 216 10.11 19.75 33.37
C SER A 216 9.88 20.41 32.00
N GLN A 217 10.64 20.11 30.94
CA GLN A 217 10.37 20.70 29.63
C GLN A 217 10.46 19.71 28.47
N SER A 218 9.31 19.15 28.09
CA SER A 218 9.14 18.54 26.77
C SER A 218 9.02 19.65 25.72
N SER A 219 10.10 19.97 25.01
CA SER A 219 10.03 20.92 23.90
C SER A 219 9.36 20.27 22.68
N ILE A 220 8.17 20.73 22.32
CA ILE A 220 7.46 20.31 21.10
C ILE A 220 8.05 21.09 19.92
N LEU A 221 8.84 20.43 19.07
CA LEU A 221 9.23 20.97 17.77
C LEU A 221 8.20 20.54 16.71
N GLN A 222 7.15 21.33 16.53
CA GLN A 222 6.27 21.21 15.36
C GLN A 222 6.94 21.88 14.16
N ALA A 223 7.43 21.09 13.22
CA ALA A 223 7.78 21.60 11.89
C ALA A 223 6.48 21.98 11.16
N ARG A 224 6.12 23.28 11.17
CA ARG A 224 5.04 23.82 10.34
C ARG A 224 5.52 23.89 8.90
N TRP A 225 5.06 22.99 8.05
CA TRP A 225 5.23 23.12 6.61
C TRP A 225 4.15 24.06 6.08
N GLY A 226 4.57 25.21 5.57
CA GLY A 226 3.70 26.16 4.88
C GLY A 226 3.14 25.53 3.60
N ARG A 227 1.85 25.76 3.35
CA ARG A 227 1.18 25.41 2.09
C ARG A 227 1.95 26.00 0.91
N LEU A 228 2.33 25.14 -0.04
CA LEU A 228 2.60 25.48 -1.43
C LEU A 228 1.67 24.63 -2.31
#